data_AF-A0A7Y7NVS6-F1
#
_entry.id   AF-A0A7Y7NVS6-F1
#
_cell.length_a   1.000
_cell.length_b   1.000
_cell.length_c   1.000
_cell.angle_alpha   90.00
_cell.angle_beta   90.00
_cell.angle_gamma   90.00
#
_symmetry.space_group_name_H-M   'P 1'
#
loop_
_entity.id
_entity.type
_entity.pdbx_description
1 polymer ?
#
loop_
_entity_poly.entity_id
_entity_poly.type
_entity_poly.pdbx_seq_one_letter_code
_entity_poly.pdbx_strand_id
1 'polypeptide(L)'
;MGGTYTATLIVTGNSGGTDTIQHIITVYPKPTANFSAISVCINDVTNFTDLSAIPLGSIVSWYWNFDDGNTSNLQNPSHTYIYSGMFNVMLIVTSDQGCKDTVFIGVRVHANPIVDFTADPREGCEP
;
A
#
# COMPACT_ATOMS: atom_id res chain seq x y z
N MET A 1 13.47 -10.99 -9.46
CA MET A 1 13.46 -11.26 -10.92
C MET A 1 12.63 -12.51 -11.13
N GLY A 2 11.58 -12.45 -11.96
CA GLY A 2 10.84 -13.65 -12.38
C GLY A 2 11.63 -14.42 -13.42
N GLY A 3 11.41 -15.73 -13.51
CA GLY A 3 12.14 -16.60 -14.42
C GLY A 3 11.59 -18.02 -14.42
N THR A 4 11.84 -18.76 -15.49
CA THR A 4 11.52 -20.19 -15.57
C THR A 4 12.76 -21.01 -15.20
N TYR A 5 12.60 -21.92 -14.26
CA TYR A 5 13.62 -22.87 -13.86
C TYR A 5 13.21 -24.26 -14.33
N THR A 6 14.07 -24.91 -15.10
CA THR A 6 13.82 -26.28 -15.57
C THR A 6 14.56 -27.26 -14.67
N ALA A 7 13.81 -28.05 -13.90
CA ALA A 7 14.37 -29.19 -13.19
C ALA A 7 14.47 -30.36 -14.17
N THR A 8 15.70 -30.84 -14.42
CA THR A 8 15.95 -31.99 -15.29
C THR A 8 16.31 -33.19 -14.42
N LEU A 9 15.52 -34.26 -14.52
CA LEU A 9 15.86 -35.56 -13.95
C LEU A 9 16.42 -36.46 -15.07
N ILE A 10 17.64 -36.93 -14.88
CA ILE A 10 18.29 -37.89 -15.78
C ILE A 10 18.30 -39.25 -15.06
N VAL A 11 17.68 -40.25 -15.66
CA VAL A 11 17.69 -41.63 -15.17
C VAL A 11 18.56 -42.46 -16.08
N THR A 12 19.66 -43.01 -15.56
CA THR A 12 20.53 -43.93 -16.29
C THR A 12 20.15 -45.36 -15.95
N GLY A 13 19.68 -46.11 -16.95
CA GLY A 13 19.38 -47.53 -16.81
C GLY A 13 20.64 -48.38 -16.77
N ASN A 14 20.55 -49.55 -16.14
CA ASN A 14 21.67 -50.50 -15.95
C ASN A 14 22.26 -51.06 -17.27
N SER A 15 21.59 -50.79 -18.40
CA SER A 15 21.99 -51.16 -19.77
C SER A 15 22.52 -49.99 -20.60
N GLY A 16 22.77 -48.81 -20.00
CA GLY A 16 23.42 -47.67 -20.67
C GLY A 16 22.48 -46.69 -21.37
N GLY A 17 21.17 -46.93 -21.37
CA GLY A 17 20.18 -45.96 -21.84
C GLY A 17 19.91 -44.89 -20.79
N THR A 18 19.86 -43.62 -21.20
CA THR A 18 19.46 -42.48 -20.36
C THR A 18 18.08 -41.98 -20.78
N ASP A 19 17.17 -41.84 -19.82
CA ASP A 19 15.88 -41.17 -20.02
C ASP A 19 15.89 -39.82 -19.27
N THR A 20 15.21 -38.82 -19.83
CA THR A 20 15.19 -37.45 -19.31
C THR A 20 13.76 -36.97 -19.16
N ILE A 21 13.35 -36.69 -17.93
CA ILE A 21 12.09 -35.99 -17.63
C ILE A 21 12.43 -34.57 -17.20
N GLN A 22 11.74 -33.60 -17.78
CA GLN A 22 11.85 -32.19 -17.41
C GLN A 22 10.57 -31.72 -16.72
N HIS A 23 10.72 -30.93 -15.67
CA HIS A 23 9.63 -30.20 -15.03
C HIS A 23 9.94 -28.70 -15.04
N ILE A 24 9.02 -27.90 -15.59
CA ILE A 24 9.18 -26.45 -15.69
C ILE A 24 8.55 -25.81 -14.44
N ILE A 25 9.35 -25.06 -13.69
CA ILE A 25 8.92 -24.26 -12.54
C ILE A 25 8.92 -22.79 -12.97
N THR A 26 7.76 -22.14 -12.94
CA THR A 26 7.62 -20.72 -13.28
C THR A 26 7.64 -19.88 -12.01
N VAL A 27 8.58 -18.94 -11.91
CA VAL A 27 8.66 -17.97 -10.81
C VAL A 27 8.22 -16.60 -11.31
N TYR A 28 7.16 -16.07 -10.71
CA TYR A 28 6.60 -14.77 -11.04
C TYR A 28 7.30 -13.63 -10.26
N PRO A 29 7.47 -12.44 -10.86
CA PRO A 29 8.02 -11.32 -10.13
C PRO A 29 7.04 -10.82 -9.07
N LYS A 30 7.59 -10.34 -7.95
CA LYS A 30 6.81 -9.63 -6.95
C LYS A 30 6.52 -8.20 -7.44
N PRO A 31 5.34 -7.63 -7.14
CA PRO A 31 5.12 -6.20 -7.31
C PRO A 31 6.03 -5.41 -6.36
N THR A 32 6.19 -4.12 -6.64
CA THR A 32 6.78 -3.12 -5.75
C THR A 32 5.65 -2.18 -5.32
N ALA A 33 5.29 -2.23 -4.04
CA ALA A 33 4.25 -1.39 -3.47
C ALA A 33 4.74 0.05 -3.31
N ASN A 34 3.95 1.02 -3.73
CA ASN A 34 4.26 2.44 -3.54
C ASN A 34 2.98 3.28 -3.60
N PHE A 35 2.97 4.43 -2.94
CA PHE A 35 1.86 5.37 -3.03
C PHE A 35 2.26 6.80 -2.69
N SER A 36 1.35 7.75 -2.95
CA SER A 36 1.43 9.11 -2.44
C SER A 36 0.12 9.53 -1.79
N ALA A 37 0.21 10.47 -0.85
CA ALA A 37 -0.91 11.07 -0.15
C ALA A 37 -0.59 12.53 0.20
N ILE A 38 -1.61 13.37 0.22
CA ILE A 38 -1.47 14.78 0.60
C ILE A 38 -1.70 14.92 2.11
N SER A 39 -0.81 15.63 2.81
CA SER A 39 -1.04 15.99 4.21
C SER A 39 -2.11 17.06 4.30
N VAL A 40 -3.14 16.84 5.13
CA VAL A 40 -4.31 17.72 5.28
C VAL A 40 -4.61 18.00 6.74
N CYS A 41 -5.61 18.83 7.03
CA CYS A 41 -6.08 19.04 8.39
C CYS A 41 -7.06 17.94 8.83
N ILE A 42 -7.35 17.86 10.13
CA ILE A 42 -8.43 16.99 10.63
C ILE A 42 -9.75 17.31 9.93
N ASN A 43 -10.56 16.28 9.69
CA ASN A 43 -11.84 16.35 8.98
C ASN A 43 -11.75 16.73 7.49
N ASP A 44 -10.56 17.02 6.95
CA ASP A 44 -10.36 17.14 5.51
C ASP A 44 -10.18 15.76 4.86
N VAL A 45 -10.55 15.67 3.58
CA VAL A 45 -10.39 14.45 2.79
C VAL A 45 -8.93 14.31 2.35
N THR A 46 -8.28 13.24 2.79
CA THR A 46 -6.99 12.79 2.26
C THR A 46 -7.24 11.86 1.07
N ASN A 47 -6.67 12.19 -0.09
CA ASN A 47 -6.70 11.31 -1.27
C ASN A 47 -5.39 10.52 -1.36
N PHE A 48 -5.53 9.21 -1.56
CA PHE A 48 -4.41 8.30 -1.76
C PHE A 48 -4.33 7.88 -3.22
N THR A 49 -3.12 7.92 -3.77
CA THR A 49 -2.84 7.50 -5.15
C THR A 49 -1.87 6.34 -5.13
N ASP A 50 -2.29 5.21 -5.68
CA ASP A 50 -1.42 4.05 -5.90
C ASP A 50 -0.35 4.37 -6.96
N LEU A 51 0.89 4.09 -6.61
CA LEU A 51 2.07 4.21 -7.49
C LEU A 51 2.80 2.88 -7.63
N SER A 52 2.15 1.78 -7.23
CA SER A 52 2.73 0.44 -7.26
C SER A 52 2.99 -0.01 -8.69
N ALA A 53 4.07 -0.77 -8.86
CA ALA A 53 4.48 -1.25 -10.17
C ALA A 53 4.86 -2.73 -10.12
N ILE A 54 4.64 -3.45 -11.22
CA ILE A 54 5.10 -4.83 -11.36
C ILE A 54 5.80 -5.00 -12.73
N PRO A 55 6.97 -5.68 -12.80
CA PRO A 55 7.68 -5.85 -14.07
C PRO A 55 6.93 -6.70 -15.10
N LEU A 56 6.12 -7.66 -14.67
CA LEU A 56 5.34 -8.56 -15.53
C LEU A 56 4.06 -8.99 -14.80
N GLY A 57 2.93 -8.98 -15.50
CA GLY A 57 1.61 -9.25 -14.93
C GLY A 57 0.86 -7.97 -14.60
N SER A 58 -0.12 -8.06 -13.70
CA SER A 58 -0.91 -6.91 -13.26
C SER A 58 -1.16 -6.98 -11.75
N ILE A 59 -1.41 -5.82 -11.14
CA ILE A 59 -1.87 -5.72 -9.75
C ILE A 59 -3.40 -5.84 -9.78
N VAL A 60 -3.95 -6.76 -8.98
CA VAL A 60 -5.38 -7.10 -9.00
C VAL A 60 -6.09 -6.80 -7.68
N SER A 61 -5.35 -6.49 -6.61
CA SER A 61 -5.93 -6.18 -5.30
C SER A 61 -5.06 -5.23 -4.50
N TRP A 62 -5.74 -4.33 -3.79
CA TRP A 62 -5.17 -3.35 -2.87
C TRP A 62 -5.80 -3.56 -1.49
N TYR A 63 -5.00 -3.39 -0.46
CA TYR A 63 -5.47 -3.33 0.92
C TYR A 63 -4.74 -2.20 1.63
N TRP A 64 -5.52 -1.24 2.11
CA TRP A 64 -5.07 -0.09 2.84
C TRP A 64 -5.43 -0.24 4.31
N ASN A 65 -4.50 0.13 5.18
CA ASN A 65 -4.76 0.38 6.60
C ASN A 65 -4.25 1.79 6.91
N PHE A 66 -5.16 2.65 7.35
CA PHE A 66 -4.88 4.07 7.59
C PHE A 66 -4.29 4.35 8.97
N ASP A 67 -4.01 3.31 9.77
CA ASP A 67 -3.42 3.42 11.12
C ASP A 67 -4.31 4.15 12.14
N ASP A 68 -5.61 4.27 11.83
CA ASP A 68 -6.65 4.84 12.68
C ASP A 68 -7.79 3.84 12.98
N GLY A 69 -7.61 2.59 12.56
CA GLY A 69 -8.60 1.52 12.64
C GLY A 69 -9.46 1.34 11.38
N ASN A 70 -9.38 2.25 10.41
CA ASN A 70 -10.08 2.14 9.14
C ASN A 70 -9.22 1.50 8.04
N THR A 71 -9.89 0.86 7.08
CA THR A 71 -9.26 0.13 5.98
C THR A 71 -9.99 0.37 4.66
N SER A 72 -9.32 0.11 3.53
CA SER A 72 -9.96 0.15 2.20
C SER A 72 -9.40 -0.90 1.26
N ASN A 73 -10.20 -1.30 0.27
CA ASN A 73 -9.78 -2.18 -0.83
C ASN A 73 -9.80 -1.51 -2.20
N LEU A 74 -10.08 -0.21 -2.26
CA LEU A 74 -10.01 0.57 -3.49
C LEU A 74 -8.55 0.78 -3.90
N GLN A 75 -8.29 0.89 -5.21
CA GLN A 75 -6.96 1.23 -5.71
C GLN A 75 -6.53 2.63 -5.25
N ASN A 76 -7.40 3.63 -5.41
CA ASN A 76 -7.16 5.03 -5.02
C ASN A 76 -8.25 5.49 -4.05
N PRO A 77 -8.17 5.15 -2.75
CA PRO A 77 -9.18 5.54 -1.78
C PRO A 77 -9.06 7.01 -1.38
N SER A 78 -10.17 7.56 -0.91
CA SER A 78 -10.20 8.74 -0.07
C SER A 78 -10.46 8.33 1.38
N HIS A 79 -9.87 9.07 2.33
CA HIS A 79 -10.04 8.83 3.77
C HIS A 79 -10.01 10.15 4.55
N THR A 80 -10.76 10.22 5.64
CA THR A 80 -10.84 11.41 6.50
C THR A 80 -10.42 11.05 7.91
N TYR A 81 -9.41 11.75 8.43
CA TYR A 81 -8.90 11.54 9.77
C TYR A 81 -9.60 12.44 10.78
N ILE A 82 -10.09 11.83 11.86
CA ILE A 82 -10.75 12.53 12.98
C ILE A 82 -9.75 13.05 14.03
N TYR A 83 -8.52 12.52 14.05
CA TYR A 83 -7.46 12.93 14.96
C TYR A 83 -6.27 13.49 14.18
N SER A 84 -5.61 14.49 14.75
CA SER A 84 -4.34 14.99 14.21
C SER A 84 -3.19 14.10 14.65
N GLY A 85 -2.17 13.96 13.83
CA GLY A 85 -1.00 13.16 14.17
C GLY A 85 -0.20 12.74 12.96
N MET A 86 0.69 11.77 13.17
CA MET A 86 1.38 11.07 12.10
C MET A 86 0.83 9.65 12.04
N PHE A 87 0.23 9.31 10.91
CA PHE A 87 -0.38 8.00 10.66
C PHE A 87 0.53 7.19 9.75
N ASN A 88 0.92 5.98 10.17
CA ASN A 88 1.80 5.12 9.39
C ASN A 88 0.99 4.26 8.42
N VAL A 89 0.52 4.87 7.34
CA VAL A 89 -0.38 4.22 6.40
C VAL A 89 0.31 3.05 5.70
N MET A 90 -0.34 1.90 5.74
CA MET A 90 0.10 0.67 5.09
C MET A 90 -0.68 0.42 3.81
N LEU A 91 0.03 0.06 2.74
CA LEU A 91 -0.54 -0.47 1.51
C LEU A 91 0.04 -1.86 1.24
N ILE A 92 -0.84 -2.84 1.04
CA ILE A 92 -0.51 -4.18 0.52
C ILE A 92 -1.10 -4.31 -0.88
N VAL A 93 -0.25 -4.63 -1.86
CA VAL A 93 -0.69 -4.93 -3.22
C VAL A 93 -0.49 -6.41 -3.54
N THR A 94 -1.41 -6.99 -4.31
CA THR A 94 -1.34 -8.39 -4.76
C THR A 94 -1.39 -8.46 -6.27
N SER A 95 -0.47 -9.21 -6.89
CA SER A 95 -0.46 -9.46 -8.32
C SER A 95 -1.48 -10.51 -8.74
N ASP A 96 -1.75 -10.58 -10.04
CA ASP A 96 -2.56 -11.61 -10.71
C ASP A 96 -2.05 -13.05 -10.44
N GLN A 97 -0.76 -13.18 -10.10
CA GLN A 97 -0.11 -14.45 -9.74
C GLN A 97 -0.06 -14.68 -8.23
N GLY A 98 -0.76 -13.86 -7.44
CA GLY A 98 -0.84 -13.97 -5.98
C GLY A 98 0.39 -13.48 -5.22
N CYS A 99 1.39 -12.90 -5.90
CA CYS A 99 2.57 -12.35 -5.24
C CYS A 99 2.22 -11.02 -4.56
N LYS A 100 2.73 -10.81 -3.35
CA LYS A 100 2.42 -9.63 -2.54
C LYS A 100 3.63 -8.80 -2.20
N ASP A 101 3.41 -7.51 -2.06
CA ASP A 101 4.38 -6.56 -1.49
C ASP A 101 3.68 -5.55 -0.58
N THR A 102 4.44 -4.92 0.30
CA THR A 102 3.91 -4.04 1.34
C THR A 102 4.80 -2.81 1.53
N VAL A 103 4.16 -1.65 1.65
CA VAL A 103 4.83 -0.37 1.91
C VAL A 103 4.15 0.37 3.06
N PHE A 104 4.94 1.14 3.80
CA PHE A 104 4.49 2.03 4.88
C PHE A 104 4.97 3.44 4.57
N ILE A 105 4.05 4.42 4.58
CA ILE A 105 4.40 5.84 4.40
C ILE A 105 3.66 6.67 5.45
N GLY A 106 4.41 7.52 6.14
CA GLY A 106 3.87 8.44 7.14
C GLY A 106 3.07 9.58 6.50
N VAL A 107 1.80 9.69 6.87
CA VAL A 107 0.92 10.80 6.48
C VAL A 107 0.71 11.71 7.69
N ARG A 108 0.98 13.01 7.53
CA ARG A 108 0.79 13.99 8.59
C ARG A 108 -0.59 14.63 8.48
N VAL A 109 -1.34 14.61 9.57
CA VAL A 109 -2.64 15.29 9.70
C VAL A 109 -2.51 16.40 10.73
N HIS A 110 -2.86 17.62 10.32
CA HIS A 110 -2.74 18.82 11.15
C HIS A 110 -4.01 19.07 11.96
N ALA A 111 -3.87 19.50 13.22
CA ALA A 111 -5.02 19.95 14.00
C ALA A 111 -5.57 21.26 13.42
N ASN A 112 -6.88 21.44 13.49
CA ASN A 112 -7.49 22.74 13.17
C ASN A 112 -7.09 23.76 14.24
N PRO A 113 -6.86 25.03 13.86
CA PRO A 113 -6.67 26.08 14.84
C PRO A 113 -7.93 26.18 15.69
N ILE A 114 -7.77 26.13 17.01
CA ILE A 114 -8.85 26.46 17.93
C ILE A 114 -9.05 27.96 17.80
N VAL A 115 -10.14 28.37 17.14
CA VAL A 115 -10.57 29.76 17.11
C VAL A 115 -11.26 30.03 18.45
N ASP A 116 -10.48 30.43 19.45
CA ASP A 116 -11.01 30.92 20.71
C ASP A 116 -11.24 32.43 20.60
N PHE A 117 -12.44 32.82 20.17
CA PHE A 117 -12.90 34.19 20.36
C PHE A 117 -13.41 34.31 21.80
N THR A 118 -12.51 34.49 22.77
CA THR A 118 -12.89 35.15 24.01
C THR A 118 -13.12 36.62 23.67
N ALA A 119 -14.32 36.96 23.20
CA ALA A 119 -14.80 38.32 23.34
C ALA A 119 -14.85 38.59 24.84
N ASP A 120 -14.02 39.49 25.34
CA ASP A 120 -14.22 40.10 26.65
C ASP A 120 -15.10 41.33 26.45
N PRO A 121 -16.42 41.27 26.73
CA PRO A 121 -17.28 42.45 26.63
C PRO A 121 -17.19 43.21 27.95
N ARG A 122 -16.04 43.82 28.25
CA ARG A 122 -15.90 44.60 29.49
C ARG A 122 -15.18 45.93 29.36
N GLU A 123 -15.15 46.58 28.20
CA GLU A 123 -14.97 48.03 28.18
C GLU A 123 -15.98 48.69 27.24
N GLY A 124 -17.15 49.00 27.80
CA GLY A 124 -18.02 50.04 27.30
C GLY A 124 -17.65 51.35 27.98
N CYS A 125 -17.48 52.41 27.20
CA CYS A 125 -17.41 53.76 27.74
C CYS A 125 -18.81 54.39 27.67
N GLU A 126 -19.25 54.94 28.80
CA GLU A 126 -20.29 55.97 28.93
C GLU A 126 -19.80 56.95 30.02
N PRO A 127 -20.01 58.27 29.95
CA PRO A 127 -20.52 59.15 28.87
C PRO A 127 -19.48 60.15 28.33
#